data_AF-B4IY02-F1
#
_entry.id   AF-B4IY02-F1
#
_cell.length_a   1.000
_cell.length_b   1.000
_cell.length_c   1.000
_cell.angle_alpha   90.00
_cell.angle_beta   90.00
_cell.angle_gamma   90.00
#
_symmetry.space_group_name_H-M   'P 1'
#
loop_
_entity.id
_entity.type
_entity.pdbx_description
1 polymer ?
#
loop_
_entity_poly.entity_id
_entity_poly.type
_entity_poly.pdbx_seq_one_letter_code
_entity_poly.pdbx_strand_id
1 'polypeptide(L)'
;MDLFVCGNRWLVPSLREDCLSILTERANTMKIEDLIALFELGHIFDNESLIKHVTLILLRTQVKHLFCSRVLRLSTDVFAHYMAITKKYKREILRYKMIEKYLQFNGFLDKITTMENNAVEAGNENPKYGEIEINNNRIERTKLDGHNVDDEVENNCTKSACDLQEKECQKLREKFCNDIFGQINFSIMSGEEFYDGPGKSKFLTLEDKYEILYKIQCGRIRRMNHLLNQYRAR
;
A
#
# COMPACT_ATOMS: atom_id res chain seq x y z
N MET A 1 -5.03 -21.34 -14.18
CA MET A 1 -6.50 -21.20 -14.37
C MET A 1 -6.81 -21.00 -15.86
N ASP A 2 -6.09 -21.68 -16.73
CA ASP A 2 -5.59 -21.01 -17.94
C ASP A 2 -6.52 -21.26 -19.13
N LEU A 3 -7.26 -22.37 -19.09
CA LEU A 3 -8.36 -22.66 -19.99
C LEU A 3 -9.49 -21.62 -19.92
N PHE A 4 -9.77 -21.05 -18.74
CA PHE A 4 -10.71 -19.92 -18.60
C PHE A 4 -10.16 -18.65 -19.25
N VAL A 5 -8.85 -18.38 -19.09
CA VAL A 5 -8.18 -17.25 -19.74
C VAL A 5 -8.23 -17.40 -21.26
N CYS A 6 -7.97 -18.59 -21.80
CA CYS A 6 -8.11 -18.91 -23.22
C CYS A 6 -9.56 -18.78 -23.70
N GLY A 7 -10.54 -19.33 -22.97
CA GLY A 7 -11.96 -19.26 -23.33
C GLY A 7 -12.48 -17.81 -23.44
N ASN A 8 -12.09 -16.94 -22.51
CA ASN A 8 -12.38 -15.50 -22.61
C ASN A 8 -11.60 -14.83 -23.76
N ARG A 9 -10.28 -15.08 -23.87
CA ARG A 9 -9.42 -14.45 -24.89
C ARG A 9 -9.80 -14.82 -26.33
N TRP A 10 -10.39 -16.00 -26.54
CA TRP A 10 -10.89 -16.47 -27.83
C TRP A 10 -12.41 -16.35 -27.98
N LEU A 11 -13.09 -15.69 -27.01
CA LEU A 11 -14.53 -15.41 -27.02
C LEU A 11 -15.41 -16.66 -27.21
N VAL A 12 -15.02 -17.81 -26.64
CA VAL A 12 -15.76 -19.08 -26.72
C VAL A 12 -16.68 -19.21 -25.48
N PRO A 13 -18.00 -18.97 -25.60
CA PRO A 13 -18.86 -18.78 -24.42
C PRO A 13 -19.05 -20.05 -23.61
N SER A 14 -19.29 -21.19 -24.27
CA SER A 14 -19.45 -22.50 -23.62
C SER A 14 -18.22 -22.87 -22.79
N LEU A 15 -17.03 -22.83 -23.40
CA LEU A 15 -15.76 -23.13 -22.70
C LEU A 15 -15.53 -22.20 -21.49
N ARG A 16 -15.88 -20.91 -21.62
CA ARG A 16 -15.83 -19.93 -20.52
C ARG A 16 -16.81 -20.31 -19.40
N GLU A 17 -18.04 -20.69 -19.73
CA GLU A 17 -19.11 -21.01 -18.78
C GLU A 17 -18.86 -22.35 -18.06
N ASP A 18 -18.43 -23.38 -18.77
CA ASP A 18 -17.97 -24.65 -18.20
C ASP A 18 -16.80 -24.43 -17.23
N CYS A 19 -15.79 -23.66 -17.66
CA CYS A 19 -14.65 -23.32 -16.80
C CYS A 19 -15.07 -22.49 -15.58
N LEU A 20 -16.01 -21.55 -15.72
CA LEU A 20 -16.52 -20.75 -14.61
C LEU A 20 -17.25 -21.62 -13.57
N SER A 21 -18.07 -22.56 -14.04
CA SER A 21 -18.77 -23.53 -13.19
C SER A 21 -17.76 -24.36 -12.38
N ILE A 22 -16.79 -24.98 -13.07
CA ILE A 22 -15.73 -25.81 -12.45
C ILE A 22 -14.87 -25.00 -11.46
N LEU A 23 -14.52 -23.75 -11.78
CA LEU A 23 -13.75 -22.89 -10.89
C LEU A 23 -14.56 -22.48 -9.64
N THR A 24 -15.86 -22.22 -9.81
CA THR A 24 -16.78 -21.85 -8.72
C THR A 24 -17.00 -23.03 -7.76
N GLU A 25 -17.25 -24.23 -8.28
CA GLU A 25 -17.34 -25.45 -7.47
C GLU A 25 -16.04 -25.68 -6.67
N ARG A 26 -14.91 -25.69 -7.37
CA ARG A 26 -13.59 -25.98 -6.77
C ARG A 26 -13.12 -24.92 -5.78
N ALA A 27 -13.59 -23.67 -5.85
CA ALA A 27 -13.22 -22.62 -4.92
C ALA A 27 -13.42 -23.04 -3.44
N ASN A 28 -14.43 -23.87 -3.16
CA ASN A 28 -14.73 -24.36 -1.81
C ASN A 28 -13.61 -25.23 -1.19
N THR A 29 -12.69 -25.78 -2.01
CA THR A 29 -11.55 -26.60 -1.57
C THR A 29 -10.18 -25.99 -1.90
N MET A 30 -10.13 -24.81 -2.52
CA MET A 30 -8.90 -24.11 -2.88
C MET A 30 -8.16 -23.56 -1.64
N LYS A 31 -6.82 -23.46 -1.74
CA LYS A 31 -6.01 -22.79 -0.71
C LYS A 31 -6.22 -21.28 -0.77
N ILE A 32 -5.86 -20.57 0.31
CA ILE A 32 -5.94 -19.10 0.38
C ILE A 32 -5.24 -18.40 -0.80
N GLU A 33 -4.07 -18.88 -1.23
CA GLU A 33 -3.32 -18.27 -2.35
C GLU A 33 -4.02 -18.49 -3.70
N ASP A 34 -4.60 -19.67 -3.91
CA ASP A 34 -5.41 -19.99 -5.10
C ASP A 34 -6.70 -19.16 -5.12
N LEU A 35 -7.37 -18.99 -3.97
CA LEU A 35 -8.55 -18.14 -3.82
C LEU A 35 -8.26 -16.66 -4.11
N ILE A 36 -7.09 -16.15 -3.70
CA ILE A 36 -6.68 -14.78 -4.02
C ILE A 36 -6.38 -14.64 -5.52
N ALA A 37 -5.77 -15.65 -6.15
CA ALA A 37 -5.60 -15.69 -7.60
C ALA A 37 -6.94 -15.77 -8.34
N LEU A 38 -7.95 -16.48 -7.80
CA LEU A 38 -9.29 -16.56 -8.39
C LEU A 38 -10.10 -15.27 -8.20
N PHE A 39 -9.90 -14.55 -7.09
CA PHE A 39 -10.44 -13.20 -6.87
C PHE A 39 -9.86 -12.20 -7.87
N GLU A 40 -8.54 -12.22 -8.08
CA GLU A 40 -7.84 -11.43 -9.09
C GLU A 40 -8.31 -11.78 -10.52
N LEU A 41 -8.47 -13.07 -10.83
CA LEU A 41 -9.05 -13.54 -12.10
C LEU A 41 -10.49 -13.02 -12.31
N GLY A 42 -11.31 -12.99 -11.25
CA GLY A 42 -12.65 -12.42 -11.29
C GLY A 42 -12.66 -10.95 -11.68
N HIS A 43 -11.70 -10.16 -11.18
CA HIS A 43 -11.51 -8.77 -11.58
C HIS A 43 -10.97 -8.59 -13.00
N ILE A 44 -10.06 -9.44 -13.47
CA ILE A 44 -9.49 -9.37 -14.83
C ILE A 44 -10.56 -9.59 -15.92
N PHE A 45 -11.69 -10.21 -15.59
CA PHE A 45 -12.81 -10.48 -16.51
C PHE A 45 -14.15 -9.90 -16.04
N ASP A 46 -14.13 -8.86 -15.19
CA ASP A 46 -15.30 -8.14 -14.65
C ASP A 46 -16.44 -9.04 -14.11
N ASN A 47 -16.08 -10.22 -13.61
CA ASN A 47 -17.03 -11.26 -13.24
C ASN A 47 -17.50 -11.06 -11.79
N GLU A 48 -18.47 -10.16 -11.61
CA GLU A 48 -19.05 -9.86 -10.30
C GLU A 48 -19.53 -11.09 -9.52
N SER A 49 -20.09 -12.11 -10.19
CA SER A 49 -20.63 -13.29 -9.49
C SER A 49 -19.49 -14.14 -8.91
N LEU A 50 -18.39 -14.32 -9.66
CA LEU A 50 -17.17 -14.96 -9.16
C LEU A 50 -16.51 -14.15 -8.04
N ILE A 51 -16.38 -12.83 -8.20
CA ILE A 51 -15.81 -11.94 -7.16
C ILE A 51 -16.61 -12.08 -5.86
N LYS A 52 -17.95 -12.03 -5.93
CA LYS A 52 -18.85 -12.17 -4.78
C LYS A 52 -18.76 -13.57 -4.15
N HIS A 53 -18.73 -14.63 -4.96
CA HIS A 53 -18.63 -16.02 -4.47
C HIS A 53 -17.30 -16.28 -3.75
N VAL A 54 -16.17 -15.91 -4.37
CA VAL A 54 -14.83 -16.05 -3.79
C VAL A 54 -14.68 -15.19 -2.53
N THR A 55 -15.24 -13.98 -2.51
CA THR A 55 -15.30 -13.13 -1.31
C THR A 55 -16.04 -13.82 -0.16
N LEU A 56 -17.19 -14.45 -0.42
CA LEU A 56 -17.94 -15.18 0.60
C LEU A 56 -17.14 -16.38 1.16
N ILE A 57 -16.39 -17.10 0.32
CA ILE A 57 -15.51 -18.19 0.77
C ILE A 57 -14.37 -17.65 1.63
N LEU A 58 -13.60 -16.66 1.12
CA LEU A 58 -12.48 -16.02 1.82
C LEU A 58 -12.87 -15.53 3.23
N LEU A 59 -14.02 -14.84 3.33
CA LEU A 59 -14.52 -14.25 4.56
C LEU A 59 -15.23 -15.25 5.49
N ARG A 60 -15.54 -16.47 5.02
CA ARG A 60 -16.13 -17.55 5.83
C ARG A 60 -15.10 -18.54 6.34
N THR A 61 -14.14 -18.96 5.50
CA THR A 61 -13.22 -20.06 5.81
C THR A 61 -11.78 -19.60 6.10
N GLN A 62 -11.32 -18.50 5.49
CA GLN A 62 -9.91 -18.09 5.53
C GLN A 62 -9.62 -16.81 6.33
N VAL A 63 -10.53 -16.35 7.19
CA VAL A 63 -10.42 -15.11 8.00
C VAL A 63 -9.07 -14.96 8.72
N LYS A 64 -8.49 -16.06 9.22
CA LYS A 64 -7.16 -16.05 9.85
C LYS A 64 -6.06 -15.65 8.85
N HIS A 65 -6.10 -16.18 7.64
CA HIS A 65 -5.02 -16.13 6.64
C HIS A 65 -5.16 -15.04 5.57
N LEU A 66 -6.21 -14.20 5.61
CA LEU A 66 -6.46 -13.11 4.64
C LEU A 66 -5.25 -12.21 4.32
N PHE A 67 -4.29 -12.02 5.23
CA PHE A 67 -3.09 -11.22 4.99
C PHE A 67 -1.85 -12.10 4.79
N CYS A 68 -1.87 -12.91 3.72
CA CYS A 68 -0.73 -13.69 3.27
C CYS A 68 0.09 -12.96 2.19
N SER A 69 1.26 -13.48 1.86
CA SER A 69 2.20 -12.93 0.86
C SER A 69 1.58 -12.72 -0.52
N ARG A 70 0.69 -13.61 -0.98
CA ARG A 70 0.05 -13.51 -2.32
C ARG A 70 -0.74 -12.21 -2.53
N VAL A 71 -1.31 -11.63 -1.47
CA VAL A 71 -2.05 -10.35 -1.53
C VAL A 71 -1.13 -9.18 -1.87
N LEU A 72 0.17 -9.26 -1.51
CA LEU A 72 1.15 -8.20 -1.82
C LEU A 72 1.45 -8.07 -3.32
N ARG A 73 1.06 -9.07 -4.11
CA ARG A 73 1.27 -9.16 -5.58
C ARG A 73 0.01 -8.83 -6.39
N LEU A 74 -1.06 -8.36 -5.75
CA LEU A 74 -2.27 -7.89 -6.44
C LEU A 74 -2.00 -6.56 -7.15
N SER A 75 -2.67 -6.31 -8.28
CA SER A 75 -2.74 -4.97 -8.87
C SER A 75 -3.35 -3.95 -7.89
N THR A 76 -3.07 -2.66 -8.09
CA THR A 76 -3.48 -1.57 -7.19
C THR A 76 -4.96 -1.59 -6.85
N ASP A 77 -5.79 -1.80 -7.85
CA ASP A 77 -7.23 -1.61 -7.76
C ASP A 77 -7.88 -2.84 -7.11
N VAL A 78 -7.37 -4.03 -7.45
CA VAL A 78 -7.75 -5.31 -6.82
C VAL A 78 -7.28 -5.35 -5.36
N PHE A 79 -6.10 -4.81 -5.04
CA PHE A 79 -5.64 -4.64 -3.66
C PHE A 79 -6.52 -3.65 -2.88
N ALA A 80 -6.87 -2.50 -3.47
CA ALA A 80 -7.73 -1.51 -2.84
C ALA A 80 -9.14 -2.05 -2.53
N HIS A 81 -9.70 -2.84 -3.45
CA HIS A 81 -10.97 -3.56 -3.22
C HIS A 81 -10.81 -4.66 -2.16
N TYR A 82 -9.71 -5.42 -2.19
CA TYR A 82 -9.39 -6.44 -1.17
C TYR A 82 -9.30 -5.85 0.24
N MET A 83 -8.67 -4.68 0.38
CA MET A 83 -8.57 -3.95 1.64
C MET A 83 -9.92 -3.37 2.12
N ALA A 84 -10.84 -3.08 1.20
CA ALA A 84 -12.21 -2.66 1.52
C ALA A 84 -13.07 -3.85 2.02
N ILE A 85 -13.13 -4.98 1.29
CA ILE A 85 -13.94 -6.14 1.69
C ILE A 85 -13.45 -6.78 3.01
N THR A 86 -12.14 -6.79 3.25
CA THR A 86 -11.57 -7.35 4.49
C THR A 86 -11.69 -6.41 5.71
N LYS A 87 -12.17 -5.16 5.53
CA LYS A 87 -12.19 -4.12 6.58
C LYS A 87 -12.86 -4.53 7.89
N LYS A 88 -13.96 -5.30 7.82
CA LYS A 88 -14.70 -5.76 9.01
C LYS A 88 -14.05 -6.94 9.75
N TYR A 89 -13.01 -7.57 9.19
CA TYR A 89 -12.48 -8.87 9.61
C TYR A 89 -11.06 -8.82 10.19
N LYS A 90 -10.40 -7.65 10.12
CA LYS A 90 -9.03 -7.44 10.62
C LYS A 90 -8.94 -6.12 11.38
N ARG A 91 -8.25 -6.13 12.52
CA ARG A 91 -7.98 -4.93 13.33
C ARG A 91 -7.21 -3.90 12.49
N GLU A 92 -7.51 -2.62 12.66
CA GLU A 92 -6.95 -1.54 11.82
C GLU A 92 -5.41 -1.52 11.81
N ILE A 93 -4.74 -1.85 12.92
CA ILE A 93 -3.27 -1.97 12.96
C ILE A 93 -2.72 -3.08 12.04
N LEU A 94 -3.46 -4.17 11.85
CA LEU A 94 -3.10 -5.23 10.89
C LEU A 94 -3.38 -4.80 9.45
N ARG A 95 -4.47 -4.04 9.22
CA ARG A 95 -4.79 -3.46 7.90
C ARG A 95 -3.71 -2.46 7.48
N TYR A 96 -3.32 -1.57 8.39
CA TYR A 96 -2.22 -0.62 8.21
C TYR A 96 -0.91 -1.33 7.83
N LYS A 97 -0.46 -2.30 8.64
CA LYS A 97 0.80 -3.04 8.37
C LYS A 97 0.77 -3.81 7.04
N MET A 98 -0.41 -4.19 6.55
CA MET A 98 -0.57 -4.81 5.24
C MET A 98 -0.45 -3.80 4.09
N ILE A 99 -1.04 -2.61 4.22
CA ILE A 99 -0.91 -1.51 3.24
C ILE A 99 0.52 -0.98 3.21
N GLU A 100 1.12 -0.71 4.36
CA GLU A 100 2.52 -0.30 4.50
C GLU A 100 3.46 -1.28 3.78
N LYS A 101 3.28 -2.59 4.01
CA LYS A 101 4.06 -3.63 3.33
C LYS A 101 3.76 -3.75 1.83
N TYR A 102 2.52 -3.49 1.39
CA TYR A 102 2.17 -3.46 -0.04
C TYR A 102 2.87 -2.30 -0.75
N LEU A 103 2.85 -1.10 -0.15
CA LEU A 103 3.47 0.10 -0.71
C LEU A 103 5.01 0.02 -0.68
N GLN A 104 5.60 -0.63 0.34
CA GLN A 104 7.02 -1.03 0.33
C GLN A 104 7.33 -1.99 -0.83
N PHE A 105 6.58 -3.08 -0.95
CA PHE A 105 6.84 -4.13 -1.95
C PHE A 105 6.71 -3.64 -3.40
N ASN A 106 5.83 -2.66 -3.65
CA ASN A 106 5.56 -2.10 -4.98
C ASN A 106 6.30 -0.77 -5.24
N GLY A 107 7.31 -0.41 -4.44
CA GLY A 107 8.21 0.72 -4.72
C GLY A 107 7.56 2.11 -4.60
N PHE A 108 6.68 2.31 -3.63
CA PHE A 108 6.09 3.63 -3.34
C PHE A 108 6.90 4.45 -2.32
N LEU A 109 7.67 3.82 -1.40
CA LEU A 109 8.44 4.55 -0.37
C LEU A 109 9.55 5.44 -0.93
N ASP A 110 10.27 4.90 -1.91
CA ASP A 110 11.55 5.47 -2.35
C ASP A 110 11.38 6.83 -3.03
N LYS A 111 10.19 7.11 -3.57
CA LYS A 111 9.82 8.39 -4.20
C LYS A 111 9.19 9.42 -3.25
N ILE A 112 8.72 9.01 -2.07
CA ILE A 112 8.15 9.92 -1.06
C ILE A 112 9.28 10.60 -0.27
N THR A 113 10.29 9.83 0.15
CA THR A 113 11.41 10.37 0.96
C THR A 113 12.18 11.48 0.22
N THR A 114 12.24 11.44 -1.11
CA THR A 114 12.87 12.49 -1.95
C THR A 114 12.13 13.83 -1.94
N MET A 115 10.85 13.87 -1.58
CA MET A 115 10.08 15.13 -1.56
C MET A 115 10.30 15.93 -0.29
N GLU A 116 10.40 15.27 0.88
CA GLU A 116 10.69 15.94 2.15
C GLU A 116 12.09 16.59 2.13
N ASN A 117 13.10 15.88 1.62
CA ASN A 117 14.47 16.41 1.53
C ASN A 117 14.57 17.64 0.61
N ASN A 118 13.92 17.60 -0.56
CA ASN A 118 13.97 18.70 -1.53
C ASN A 118 13.18 19.95 -1.10
N ALA A 119 12.36 19.87 -0.05
CA ALA A 119 11.60 21.00 0.49
C ALA A 119 12.36 21.81 1.57
N VAL A 120 13.50 21.32 2.06
CA VAL A 120 14.21 21.89 3.23
C VAL A 120 15.40 22.77 2.85
N GLU A 121 15.95 22.65 1.63
CA GLU A 121 17.08 23.50 1.16
C GLU A 121 16.67 24.94 0.76
N ALA A 122 15.47 25.39 1.15
CA ALA A 122 14.92 26.71 0.87
C ALA A 122 14.70 27.57 2.14
N GLY A 123 15.63 27.49 3.10
CA GLY A 123 15.80 28.50 4.15
C GLY A 123 15.80 27.99 5.59
N ASN A 124 16.99 27.97 6.19
CA ASN A 124 17.24 28.77 7.38
C ASN A 124 18.76 28.93 7.63
N GLU A 125 19.15 30.10 8.11
CA GLU A 125 20.46 30.32 8.70
C GLU A 125 20.49 29.74 10.13
N ASN A 126 21.63 29.19 10.55
CA ASN A 126 21.78 28.62 11.89
C ASN A 126 21.73 29.69 12.99
N PRO A 127 21.33 29.30 14.21
CA PRO A 127 22.24 29.51 15.33
C PRO A 127 22.72 28.20 15.98
N LYS A 128 24.00 28.19 16.35
CA LYS A 128 24.75 27.04 16.89
C LYS A 128 24.29 26.62 18.29
N TYR A 129 24.52 25.35 18.65
CA TYR A 129 25.25 24.96 19.88
C TYR A 129 25.67 23.48 19.85
N GLY A 130 26.85 23.15 20.41
CA GLY A 130 27.26 21.77 20.73
C GLY A 130 28.28 21.13 19.77
N GLU A 131 29.57 21.44 19.95
CA GLU A 131 30.68 20.77 19.25
C GLU A 131 31.07 19.45 19.95
N ILE A 132 31.28 18.38 19.17
CA ILE A 132 32.43 17.47 19.33
C ILE A 132 32.92 17.09 17.93
N GLU A 133 34.06 17.63 17.50
CA GLU A 133 34.80 17.09 16.34
C GLU A 133 35.70 15.93 16.79
N ILE A 134 35.74 14.84 16.02
CA ILE A 134 36.99 14.09 15.79
C ILE A 134 37.11 13.76 14.28
N ASN A 135 37.91 14.59 13.63
CA ASN A 135 38.56 14.42 12.32
C ASN A 135 39.54 13.20 12.34
N ASN A 136 39.98 12.54 11.24
CA ASN A 136 39.78 12.73 9.80
C ASN A 136 40.27 11.51 8.97
N ASN A 137 40.06 11.55 7.64
CA ASN A 137 40.83 10.86 6.58
C ASN A 137 40.74 9.31 6.49
N ARG A 138 41.09 8.65 5.36
CA ARG A 138 41.84 9.10 4.16
C ARG A 138 41.23 8.61 2.83
N ILE A 139 41.37 9.44 1.79
CA ILE A 139 41.02 9.17 0.39
C ILE A 139 42.20 8.50 -0.33
N GLU A 140 41.95 7.61 -1.30
CA GLU A 140 42.81 7.54 -2.49
C GLU A 140 42.04 7.10 -3.75
N ARG A 141 42.50 7.52 -4.94
CA ARG A 141 41.87 7.30 -6.26
C ARG A 141 42.96 6.87 -7.26
N THR A 142 42.62 6.08 -8.27
CA THR A 142 43.50 5.81 -9.43
C THR A 142 42.75 5.84 -10.77
N LYS A 143 43.53 6.04 -11.85
CA LYS A 143 43.15 6.19 -13.27
C LYS A 143 44.29 5.62 -14.16
N LEU A 144 44.21 5.50 -15.49
CA LEU A 144 43.10 5.71 -16.44
C LEU A 144 42.58 4.32 -16.92
N ASP A 145 42.29 3.90 -18.16
CA ASP A 145 42.29 4.43 -19.56
C ASP A 145 41.22 3.67 -20.38
N GLY A 146 40.75 4.12 -21.55
CA GLY A 146 41.06 5.37 -22.26
C GLY A 146 41.11 5.24 -23.78
N HIS A 147 39.96 5.34 -24.47
CA HIS A 147 39.89 5.72 -25.89
C HIS A 147 38.51 6.25 -26.29
N ASN A 148 38.51 7.23 -27.19
CA ASN A 148 37.33 7.71 -27.92
C ASN A 148 37.38 7.16 -29.35
N VAL A 149 36.24 7.09 -30.04
CA VAL A 149 35.99 7.80 -31.32
C VAL A 149 34.47 8.07 -31.40
N ASP A 150 34.14 9.35 -31.46
CA ASP A 150 33.09 10.06 -32.20
C ASP A 150 31.96 9.25 -32.87
N ASP A 151 30.71 9.66 -32.56
CA ASP A 151 29.62 9.73 -33.56
C ASP A 151 28.60 10.80 -33.08
N GLU A 152 28.65 12.01 -33.66
CA GLU A 152 27.71 13.10 -33.34
C GLU A 152 26.42 12.94 -34.16
N VAL A 153 25.34 12.47 -33.52
CA VAL A 153 23.98 12.55 -34.07
C VAL A 153 23.05 13.23 -33.07
N GLU A 154 22.44 14.32 -33.50
CA GLU A 154 21.53 15.12 -32.69
C GLU A 154 20.32 14.30 -32.20
N ASN A 155 20.08 14.31 -30.89
CA ASN A 155 18.83 13.78 -30.32
C ASN A 155 18.28 14.67 -29.20
N ASN A 156 18.29 15.99 -29.46
CA ASN A 156 17.79 17.02 -28.55
C ASN A 156 16.25 17.15 -28.58
N CYS A 157 15.52 16.03 -28.57
CA CYS A 157 14.07 15.99 -28.54
C CYS A 157 13.55 14.80 -27.73
N THR A 158 13.22 15.00 -26.44
CA THR A 158 12.26 14.17 -25.65
C THR A 158 12.09 14.64 -24.20
N LYS A 159 13.14 15.21 -23.56
CA LYS A 159 13.18 15.47 -22.10
C LYS A 159 11.89 16.09 -21.52
N SER A 160 11.39 17.17 -22.13
CA SER A 160 10.16 17.87 -21.70
C SER A 160 8.90 16.97 -21.60
N ALA A 161 8.75 15.99 -22.51
CA ALA A 161 7.61 15.07 -22.50
C ALA A 161 7.73 13.99 -21.40
N CYS A 162 8.95 13.51 -21.16
CA CYS A 162 9.22 12.50 -20.13
C CYS A 162 8.98 13.07 -18.72
N ASP A 163 9.45 14.30 -18.47
CA ASP A 163 9.26 15.02 -17.21
C ASP A 163 7.79 15.29 -16.87
N LEU A 164 6.92 15.45 -17.87
CA LEU A 164 5.48 15.61 -17.68
C LEU A 164 4.81 14.28 -17.31
N GLN A 165 5.13 13.22 -18.05
CA GLN A 165 4.56 11.89 -17.81
C GLN A 165 4.93 11.35 -16.43
N GLU A 166 6.18 11.54 -15.96
CA GLU A 166 6.55 11.12 -14.61
C GLU A 166 5.80 11.91 -13.52
N LYS A 167 5.57 13.22 -13.70
CA LYS A 167 4.80 14.05 -12.76
C LYS A 167 3.33 13.62 -12.67
N GLU A 168 2.73 13.15 -13.76
CA GLU A 168 1.37 12.59 -13.72
C GLU A 168 1.32 11.21 -13.06
N CYS A 169 2.27 10.33 -13.38
CA CYS A 169 2.41 9.04 -12.69
C CYS A 169 2.70 9.20 -11.18
N GLN A 170 3.42 10.24 -10.78
CA GLN A 170 3.67 10.57 -9.37
C GLN A 170 2.37 11.00 -8.66
N LYS A 171 1.60 11.95 -9.22
CA LYS A 171 0.31 12.37 -8.65
C LYS A 171 -0.69 11.21 -8.50
N LEU A 172 -0.71 10.28 -9.45
CA LEU A 172 -1.55 9.08 -9.36
C LEU A 172 -1.12 8.14 -8.21
N ARG A 173 0.20 7.99 -7.97
CA ARG A 173 0.74 7.21 -6.84
C ARG A 173 0.43 7.85 -5.50
N GLU A 174 0.60 9.17 -5.39
CA GLU A 174 0.28 9.95 -4.18
C GLU A 174 -1.21 9.86 -3.86
N LYS A 175 -2.08 10.06 -4.86
CA LYS A 175 -3.52 9.87 -4.71
C LYS A 175 -3.85 8.45 -4.23
N PHE A 176 -3.28 7.41 -4.86
CA PHE A 176 -3.50 6.03 -4.44
C PHE A 176 -3.07 5.78 -2.98
N CYS A 177 -1.94 6.34 -2.54
CA CYS A 177 -1.49 6.26 -1.15
C CYS A 177 -2.49 6.93 -0.20
N ASN A 178 -2.98 8.12 -0.53
CA ASN A 178 -3.95 8.84 0.28
C ASN A 178 -5.30 8.13 0.34
N ASP A 179 -5.80 7.63 -0.80
CA ASP A 179 -7.05 6.87 -0.91
C ASP A 179 -6.99 5.55 -0.12
N ILE A 180 -5.86 4.82 -0.17
CA ILE A 180 -5.71 3.54 0.55
C ILE A 180 -5.52 3.73 2.07
N PHE A 181 -4.77 4.76 2.51
CA PHE A 181 -4.67 5.09 3.94
C PHE A 181 -5.95 5.71 4.50
N GLY A 182 -6.71 6.46 3.70
CA GLY A 182 -8.05 6.94 4.05
C GLY A 182 -9.05 5.81 4.38
N GLN A 183 -8.77 4.57 3.95
CA GLN A 183 -9.55 3.41 4.38
C GLN A 183 -9.30 3.00 5.84
N ILE A 184 -8.22 3.42 6.50
CA ILE A 184 -7.82 3.03 7.85
C ILE A 184 -8.44 3.96 8.90
N ASN A 185 -9.17 3.42 9.87
CA ASN A 185 -9.60 4.20 11.04
C ASN A 185 -8.56 4.15 12.16
N PHE A 186 -7.59 5.08 12.13
CA PHE A 186 -6.57 5.17 13.17
C PHE A 186 -7.13 5.49 14.56
N SER A 187 -8.27 6.18 14.68
CA SER A 187 -8.85 6.61 15.97
C SER A 187 -9.33 5.46 16.88
N ILE A 188 -9.42 4.23 16.34
CA ILE A 188 -9.79 3.01 17.11
C ILE A 188 -8.59 2.11 17.44
N MET A 189 -7.35 2.51 17.10
CA MET A 189 -6.13 1.88 17.60
C MET A 189 -5.88 2.26 19.08
N SER A 190 -5.03 1.51 19.79
CA SER A 190 -4.43 2.01 21.04
C SER A 190 -3.33 3.05 20.74
N GLY A 191 -2.94 3.84 21.73
CA GLY A 191 -1.81 4.78 21.58
C GLY A 191 -0.48 4.07 21.32
N GLU A 192 -0.28 2.91 21.94
CA GLU A 192 0.88 2.02 21.70
C GLU A 192 0.87 1.48 20.27
N GLU A 193 -0.27 0.94 19.80
CA GLU A 193 -0.41 0.41 18.44
C GLU A 193 -0.23 1.49 17.36
N PHE A 194 -0.68 2.71 17.64
CA PHE A 194 -0.42 3.85 16.77
C PHE A 194 1.08 4.21 16.78
N TYR A 195 1.69 4.35 17.96
CA TYR A 195 3.11 4.72 18.10
C TYR A 195 4.06 3.70 17.47
N ASP A 196 3.83 2.40 17.67
CA ASP A 196 4.65 1.30 17.13
C ASP A 196 4.30 0.89 15.69
N GLY A 197 3.43 1.66 15.02
CA GLY A 197 3.14 1.53 13.60
C GLY A 197 3.05 2.90 12.94
N PRO A 198 1.84 3.42 12.65
CA PRO A 198 1.64 4.69 11.93
C PRO A 198 2.44 5.90 12.44
N GLY A 199 2.68 6.02 13.75
CA GLY A 199 3.47 7.10 14.35
C GLY A 199 4.93 7.13 13.89
N LYS A 200 5.53 5.97 13.63
CA LYS A 200 6.89 5.80 13.09
C LYS A 200 6.93 5.82 11.55
N SER A 201 5.79 5.96 10.90
CA SER A 201 5.65 5.94 9.44
C SER A 201 6.17 7.22 8.77
N LYS A 202 6.54 7.11 7.49
CA LYS A 202 6.73 8.26 6.58
C LYS A 202 5.44 8.65 5.82
N PHE A 203 4.36 7.88 5.96
CA PHE A 203 3.11 8.12 5.24
C PHE A 203 2.14 9.09 5.93
N LEU A 204 2.51 9.61 7.10
CA LEU A 204 1.71 10.58 7.86
C LEU A 204 2.61 11.74 8.24
N THR A 205 2.11 12.97 8.08
CA THR A 205 2.83 14.18 8.50
C THR A 205 2.96 14.23 10.02
N LEU A 206 3.79 15.14 10.53
CA LEU A 206 3.87 15.39 11.97
C LEU A 206 2.51 15.85 12.54
N GLU A 207 1.78 16.67 11.77
CA GLU A 207 0.46 17.18 12.13
C GLU A 207 -0.60 16.07 12.21
N ASP A 208 -0.68 15.21 11.18
CA ASP A 208 -1.56 14.02 11.18
C ASP A 208 -1.35 13.15 12.43
N LYS A 209 -0.08 12.93 12.81
CA LYS A 209 0.28 12.10 13.95
C LYS A 209 -0.23 12.70 15.27
N TYR A 210 -0.10 14.02 15.46
CA TYR A 210 -0.64 14.69 16.64
C TYR A 210 -2.18 14.73 16.64
N GLU A 211 -2.81 15.04 15.51
CA GLU A 211 -4.26 14.99 15.32
C GLU A 211 -4.84 13.61 15.68
N ILE A 212 -4.23 12.54 15.18
CA ILE A 212 -4.68 11.17 15.41
C ILE A 212 -4.48 10.75 16.87
N LEU A 213 -3.32 11.04 17.47
CA LEU A 213 -3.06 10.77 18.89
C LEU A 213 -4.09 11.49 19.80
N TYR A 214 -4.41 12.75 19.49
CA TYR A 214 -5.46 13.49 20.18
C TYR A 214 -6.83 12.81 20.03
N LYS A 215 -7.22 12.43 18.81
CA LYS A 215 -8.48 11.72 18.53
C LYS A 215 -8.58 10.38 19.29
N ILE A 216 -7.49 9.60 19.36
CA ILE A 216 -7.40 8.36 20.16
C ILE A 216 -7.62 8.64 21.65
N GLN A 217 -6.94 9.65 22.21
CA GLN A 217 -7.00 9.98 23.63
C GLN A 217 -8.38 10.55 24.03
N CYS A 218 -8.98 11.43 23.22
CA CYS A 218 -10.37 11.85 23.40
C CYS A 218 -11.35 10.67 23.40
N GLY A 219 -11.14 9.70 22.49
CA GLY A 219 -11.90 8.44 22.45
C GLY A 219 -11.74 7.61 23.73
N ARG A 220 -10.54 7.55 24.32
CA ARG A 220 -10.28 6.89 25.62
C ARG A 220 -11.06 7.58 26.75
N ILE A 221 -10.95 8.90 26.87
CA ILE A 221 -11.63 9.69 27.92
C ILE A 221 -13.16 9.56 27.84
N ARG A 222 -13.74 9.65 26.63
CA ARG A 222 -15.19 9.46 26.42
C ARG A 222 -15.68 8.08 26.90
N ARG A 223 -14.91 7.02 26.61
CA ARG A 223 -15.22 5.65 27.08
C ARG A 223 -15.15 5.53 28.60
N MET A 224 -14.14 6.11 29.24
CA MET A 224 -14.02 6.13 30.71
C MET A 224 -15.20 6.88 31.36
N ASN A 225 -15.55 8.06 30.87
CA ASN A 225 -16.67 8.84 31.40
C ASN A 225 -18.02 8.12 31.24
N HIS A 226 -18.23 7.41 30.12
CA HIS A 226 -19.43 6.61 29.92
C HIS A 226 -19.54 5.46 30.94
N LEU A 227 -18.45 4.74 31.20
CA LEU A 227 -18.40 3.68 32.23
C LEU A 227 -18.66 4.24 33.63
N LEU A 228 -18.01 5.36 34.00
CA LEU A 228 -18.22 6.01 35.30
C LEU A 228 -19.69 6.43 35.50
N ASN A 229 -20.36 6.90 34.45
CA ASN A 229 -21.78 7.24 34.50
C ASN A 229 -22.68 6.00 34.63
N GLN A 230 -22.34 4.87 34.01
CA GLN A 230 -23.06 3.59 34.23
C GLN A 230 -22.93 3.10 35.68
N TYR A 231 -21.77 3.26 36.31
CA TYR A 231 -21.56 2.88 37.72
C TYR A 231 -22.27 3.82 38.70
N ARG A 232 -22.50 5.09 38.35
CA ARG A 232 -23.26 6.06 39.17
C ARG A 232 -24.78 5.92 39.06
N ALA A 233 -25.27 5.09 38.16
CA ALA A 233 -26.69 4.86 37.88
C ALA A 233 -27.17 3.48 38.38
N ARG A 234 -26.47 2.91 39.36
CA ARG A 234 -26.74 1.63 40.04
C ARG A 234 -26.61 1.81 41.54
#